data_AF-A0A963SN09-F1
#
_entry.id   AF-A0A963SN09-F1
#
_cell.length_a   1.000
_cell.length_b   1.000
_cell.length_c   1.000
_cell.angle_alpha   90.00
_cell.angle_beta   90.00
_cell.angle_gamma   90.00
#
_symmetry.space_group_name_H-M   'P 1'
#
loop_
_entity.id
_entity.type
_entity.pdbx_description
1 polymer ?
#
loop_
_entity_poly.entity_id
_entity_poly.type
_entity_poly.pdbx_seq_one_letter_code
_entity_poly.pdbx_strand_id
1 'polypeptide(L)' 'DSFLMFVEWSKGVPVASQSIMPFGAATTRINDPHYTDQAPLFVEHKLKPVHFWRVDVLENAVRRKTVTNR' A
#
# COMPACT_ATOMS: atom_id res chain seq x y z
N ASP A 1 -13.62 -1.44 9.74
CA ASP A 1 -12.45 -1.81 8.93
C ASP A 1 -11.18 -1.31 9.55
N SER A 2 -10.23 -2.22 9.72
CA SER A 2 -8.95 -1.94 10.35
C SER A 2 -7.86 -1.77 9.29
N PHE A 3 -6.87 -0.95 9.59
CA PHE A 3 -5.63 -0.85 8.85
C PHE A 3 -4.50 -1.21 9.81
N LEU A 4 -3.65 -2.14 9.41
CA LEU A 4 -2.48 -2.55 10.17
C LEU A 4 -1.23 -2.07 9.43
N MET A 5 -0.28 -1.50 10.17
CA MET A 5 1.00 -1.07 9.65
C MET A 5 2.09 -1.32 10.67
N PHE A 6 3.12 -2.05 10.24
CA PHE A 6 4.37 -2.22 10.98
C PHE A 6 5.41 -1.30 10.36
N VAL A 7 6.12 -0.58 11.21
CA VAL A 7 7.12 0.40 10.78
C VAL A 7 8.37 0.23 11.62
N GLU A 8 9.50 0.18 10.94
CA GLU A 8 10.81 0.00 11.54
C GLU A 8 11.72 1.18 11.20
N TRP A 9 12.37 1.72 12.23
CA TRP A 9 13.35 2.79 12.10
C TRP A 9 14.71 2.31 12.61
N SER A 10 15.76 2.71 11.92
CA SER A 10 17.14 2.47 12.32
C SER A 10 18.01 3.66 11.95
N LYS A 11 19.02 3.95 12.76
CA LYS A 11 19.89 5.11 12.57
C LYS A 11 20.63 4.99 11.23
N GLY A 12 20.47 5.98 10.36
CA GLY A 12 21.12 6.03 9.04
C GLY A 12 20.54 5.08 7.99
N VAL A 13 19.42 4.41 8.29
CA VAL A 13 18.75 3.48 7.36
C VAL A 13 17.40 4.06 6.94
N PRO A 14 17.01 3.97 5.66
CA PRO A 14 15.67 4.31 5.22
C PRO A 14 14.61 3.53 6.01
N VAL A 15 13.54 4.21 6.47
CA VAL A 15 12.39 3.58 7.12
C VAL A 15 11.83 2.45 6.25
N ALA A 16 11.57 1.30 6.88
CA ALA A 16 10.91 0.17 6.25
C ALA A 16 9.51 0.02 6.84
N SER A 17 8.53 -0.32 6.01
CA SER A 17 7.19 -0.58 6.50
C SER A 17 6.43 -1.58 5.66
N GLN A 18 5.55 -2.31 6.33
CA GLN A 18 4.60 -3.22 5.72
C GLN A 18 3.21 -2.95 6.26
N SER A 19 2.18 -3.16 5.45
CA SER A 19 0.80 -2.94 5.85
C SER A 19 -0.13 -4.00 5.32
N ILE A 20 -1.32 -4.04 5.89
CA ILE A 20 -2.45 -4.78 5.32
C ILE A 20 -3.76 -4.08 5.67
N MET A 21 -4.67 -4.10 4.72
CA MET A 21 -6.09 -3.80 4.94
C MET A 21 -6.87 -5.09 4.63
N PRO A 22 -7.83 -5.53 5.47
CA PRO A 22 -8.51 -6.82 5.28
C PRO A 22 -9.22 -6.99 3.94
N PHE A 23 -9.61 -5.90 3.27
CA PHE A 23 -10.26 -5.94 1.97
C PHE A 23 -9.36 -5.37 0.88
N GLY A 24 -9.41 -4.05 0.66
CA GLY A 24 -8.63 -3.37 -0.36
C GLY A 24 -8.81 -1.86 -0.25
N ALA A 25 -8.03 -1.08 -1.01
CA ALA A 25 -8.02 0.38 -0.88
C ALA A 25 -9.31 1.07 -1.38
N ALA A 26 -10.17 0.35 -2.10
CA ALA A 26 -11.38 0.87 -2.71
C ALA A 26 -12.66 0.38 -2.00
N THR A 27 -12.70 0.40 -0.66
CA THR A 27 -13.73 -0.23 0.20
C THR A 27 -15.19 0.09 -0.13
N THR A 28 -15.48 1.16 -0.87
CA THR A 28 -16.86 1.57 -1.25
C THR A 28 -17.17 1.38 -2.74
N ARG A 29 -16.22 0.90 -3.55
CA ARG A 29 -16.35 0.76 -5.01
C ARG A 29 -16.25 -0.69 -5.43
N ILE A 30 -17.38 -1.40 -5.45
CA ILE A 30 -17.43 -2.85 -5.70
C ILE A 30 -16.85 -3.30 -7.05
N ASN A 31 -16.87 -2.41 -8.06
CA ASN A 31 -16.33 -2.69 -9.39
C ASN A 31 -14.85 -2.28 -9.55
N ASP A 32 -14.23 -1.71 -8.51
CA ASP A 32 -12.82 -1.33 -8.51
C ASP A 32 -11.94 -2.57 -8.26
N PRO A 33 -10.87 -2.79 -9.02
CA PRO A 33 -9.98 -3.95 -8.81
C PRO A 33 -9.40 -4.00 -7.39
N HIS A 34 -9.33 -2.85 -6.70
CA HIS A 34 -8.82 -2.75 -5.34
C HIS A 34 -9.91 -2.84 -4.26
N TYR A 35 -11.09 -3.41 -4.57
CA TYR A 35 -12.17 -3.60 -3.59
C TYR A 35 -11.82 -4.66 -2.55
N THR A 36 -11.29 -5.81 -2.97
CA THR A 36 -10.97 -6.97 -2.11
C THR A 36 -9.63 -7.65 -2.44
N ASP A 37 -8.75 -6.96 -3.15
CA ASP A 37 -7.47 -7.50 -3.64
C ASP A 37 -6.48 -7.91 -2.55
N GLN A 38 -6.61 -7.38 -1.34
CA GLN A 38 -5.76 -7.71 -0.20
C GLN A 38 -6.37 -8.78 0.72
N ALA A 39 -7.65 -9.15 0.55
CA ALA A 39 -8.30 -10.16 1.37
C ALA A 39 -7.58 -11.53 1.37
N PRO A 40 -7.07 -12.04 0.23
CA PRO A 40 -6.27 -13.27 0.24
C PRO A 40 -5.00 -13.15 1.10
N LEU A 41 -4.29 -12.02 0.99
CA LEU A 41 -3.08 -11.77 1.81
C LEU A 41 -3.42 -11.72 3.30
N PHE A 42 -4.53 -11.08 3.66
CA PHE A 42 -4.98 -10.97 5.05
C PHE A 42 -5.30 -12.35 5.66
N VAL A 43 -6.02 -13.21 4.95
CA VAL A 43 -6.34 -14.59 5.39
C VAL A 43 -5.07 -15.44 5.56
N GLU A 44 -4.06 -15.19 4.72
CA GLU A 44 -2.75 -15.85 4.81
C GLU A 44 -1.81 -15.21 5.85
N HIS A 45 -2.26 -14.20 6.60
CA HIS A 45 -1.45 -13.40 7.53
C HIS A 45 -0.20 -12.79 6.87
N LYS A 46 -0.30 -12.43 5.59
CA LYS A 46 0.77 -11.77 4.82
C LYS A 46 0.55 -10.27 4.80
N LEU A 47 1.65 -9.53 4.98
CA LEU A 47 1.69 -8.08 4.81
C LEU A 47 2.26 -7.74 3.43
N LYS A 48 1.81 -6.62 2.85
CA LYS A 48 2.42 -6.05 1.64
C LYS A 48 3.45 -4.98 2.01
N PRO A 49 4.53 -4.81 1.24
CA PRO A 49 5.44 -3.69 1.43
C PRO A 49 4.70 -2.36 1.20
N VAL A 50 5.13 -1.33 1.91
CA VAL A 50 4.78 0.06 1.61
C VAL A 50 5.99 0.69 0.95
N HIS A 51 5.87 1.00 -0.34
CA HIS A 51 6.89 1.73 -1.09
C HIS A 51 6.90 3.19 -0.63
N PHE A 52 7.58 3.46 0.49
CA PHE A 52 7.58 4.78 1.12
C PHE A 52 8.54 5.75 0.43
N TRP A 53 9.67 5.25 -0.08
CA TRP A 53 10.66 6.10 -0.72
C TRP A 53 10.30 6.36 -2.18
N ARG A 54 10.65 7.55 -2.66
CA ARG A 54 10.38 7.96 -4.04
C ARG A 54 10.93 6.95 -5.05
N VAL A 55 12.13 6.43 -4.81
CA VAL A 55 12.76 5.44 -5.71
C VAL A 55 11.92 4.17 -5.80
N ASP A 56 11.47 3.64 -4.65
CA ASP A 56 10.61 2.46 -4.57
C ASP A 56 9.27 2.69 -5.28
N VAL A 57 8.66 3.88 -5.08
CA VAL A 57 7.41 4.25 -5.76
C VAL A 57 7.62 4.31 -7.27
N LEU A 58 8.71 4.91 -7.74
CA LEU A 58 8.97 5.04 -9.17
C LEU A 58 9.24 3.67 -9.84
N GLU A 59 9.82 2.73 -9.11
CA GLU A 59 10.06 1.36 -9.58
C GLU A 59 8.79 0.51 -9.61
N ASN A 60 7.90 0.66 -8.62
CA ASN A 60 6.75 -0.24 -8.42
C ASN A 60 5.40 0.34 -8.88
N ALA A 61 5.33 1.63 -9.24
CA ALA A 61 4.06 2.25 -9.62
C ALA A 61 3.51 1.72 -10.96
N VAL A 62 2.24 1.30 -10.93
CA VAL A 62 1.51 0.89 -12.15
C VAL A 62 0.95 2.06 -12.96
N ARG A 63 0.80 3.24 -12.34
CA ARG A 63 0.26 4.45 -13.00
C ARG A 63 0.86 5.72 -12.41
N ARG A 64 1.16 6.69 -13.27
CA ARG A 64 1.62 8.04 -12.90
C ARG A 64 0.71 9.11 -13.51
N LYS A 65 0.43 10.17 -12.75
CA LYS A 65 -0.33 11.34 -13.22
C LYS A 65 0.37 12.61 -12.79
N THR A 66 0.52 13.56 -13.71
CA THR A 66 0.88 14.95 -13.40
C THR A 66 -0.42 15.74 -13.28
N VAL A 67 -0.58 16.49 -12.20
CA VAL A 67 -1.75 17.33 -11.97
C VAL A 67 -1.30 18.79 -11.98
N THR A 68 -2.02 19.63 -12.72
CA THR A 68 -1.81 21.08 -12.77
C THR A 68 -3.08 21.77 -12.30
N ASN A 69 -2.96 22.89 -11.59
CA ASN A 69 -4.10 23.76 -11.33
C ASN A 69 -4.31 24.71 -12.52
N ARG A 70 -5.56 25.12 -12.75
CA ARG A 70 -5.90 26.16 -13.72
C ARG A 70 -5.87 27.53 -13.05
#